data_AF-A0A0F9FKI7-F1
#
_entry.id   AF-A0A0F9FKI7-F1
#
_cell.length_a   1.000
_cell.length_b   1.000
_cell.length_c   1.000
_cell.angle_alpha   90.00
_cell.angle_beta   90.00
_cell.angle_gamma   90.00
#
_symmetry.space_group_name_H-M   'P 1'
#
loop_
_entity.id
_entity.type
_entity.pdbx_description
1 polymer ?
#
loop_
_entity_poly.entity_id
_entity_poly.type
_entity_poly.pdbx_seq_one_letter_code
_entity_poly.pdbx_strand_id
1 'polypeptide(L)'
;MPYGSVANVRTITSIRPSDVGFDTDDELNAWLELKRTEIGASIERDRNRTDFDAEGWLEIIDGISDRWGAAFVRFVMANRDSPIVRVDEFNVEMLEENVPGEAIWTDLRRIPRFISKRFVFESGVVKAHPDDATGF
;
A
#
# COMPACT_ATOMS: atom_id res chain seq x y z
N MET A 1 -9.50 6.26 -2.15
CA MET A 1 -9.48 7.18 -0.96
C MET A 1 -8.25 6.84 -0.13
N PRO A 2 -7.51 7.78 0.47
CA PRO A 2 -6.29 7.40 1.19
C PRO A 2 -6.62 6.80 2.57
N TYR A 3 -6.31 5.51 2.75
CA TYR A 3 -6.54 4.75 3.99
C TYR A 3 -5.41 4.94 5.01
N GLY A 4 -5.72 4.84 6.29
CA GLY A 4 -4.78 5.06 7.40
C GLY A 4 -4.47 6.52 7.65
N SER A 5 -3.40 6.80 8.38
CA SER A 5 -3.02 8.15 8.81
C SER A 5 -1.51 8.36 8.83
N VAL A 6 -1.06 9.51 8.32
CA VAL A 6 0.35 9.95 8.44
C VAL A 6 0.79 9.99 9.91
N ALA A 7 -0.08 10.42 10.82
CA ALA A 7 0.23 10.46 12.24
C ALA A 7 0.51 9.06 12.82
N ASN A 8 -0.24 8.04 12.40
CA ASN A 8 -0.03 6.66 12.84
C ASN A 8 1.29 6.12 12.28
N VAL A 9 1.57 6.32 10.99
CA VAL A 9 2.84 5.90 10.37
C VAL A 9 4.04 6.55 11.09
N ARG A 10 3.95 7.84 11.39
CA ARG A 10 4.98 8.56 12.17
C ARG A 10 5.11 8.01 13.59
N THR A 11 4.00 7.70 14.24
CA THR A 11 4.00 7.12 15.60
C THR A 11 4.67 5.74 15.61
N ILE A 12 4.34 4.87 14.65
CA ILE A 12 4.87 3.51 14.55
C ILE A 12 6.38 3.48 14.25
N THR A 13 6.86 4.46 13.47
CA THR A 13 8.25 4.49 13.00
C THR A 13 9.14 5.46 13.76
N SER A 14 8.56 6.44 14.45
CA SER A 14 9.28 7.57 15.08
C SER A 14 10.17 8.34 14.10
N ILE A 15 9.84 8.31 12.80
CA ILE A 15 10.62 8.98 11.74
C ILE A 15 10.64 10.50 11.92
N ARG A 16 11.82 11.09 11.71
CA ARG A 16 12.07 12.53 11.66
C ARG A 16 12.36 12.96 10.22
N PRO A 17 12.12 14.23 9.86
CA PRO A 17 12.43 14.74 8.51
C PRO A 17 13.88 14.47 8.09
N SER A 18 14.82 14.69 9.01
CA SER A 18 16.25 14.47 8.81
C SER A 18 16.63 13.02 8.48
N ASP A 19 15.79 12.04 8.85
CA ASP A 19 16.05 10.62 8.63
C ASP A 19 15.89 10.22 7.16
N VAL A 20 15.19 11.04 6.38
CA VAL A 20 14.95 10.87 4.94
C VAL A 20 15.44 12.07 4.11
N GLY A 21 16.18 12.99 4.73
CA GLY A 21 16.80 14.13 4.04
C GLY A 21 15.85 15.31 3.77
N PHE A 22 14.75 15.41 4.51
CA PHE A 22 13.86 16.58 4.48
C PHE A 22 14.27 17.58 5.56
N ASP A 23 14.01 18.86 5.28
CA ASP A 23 14.32 19.96 6.20
C ASP A 23 13.16 20.24 7.16
N THR A 24 11.93 19.90 6.74
CA THR A 24 10.72 20.25 7.49
C THR A 24 9.78 19.07 7.72
N ASP A 25 8.97 19.17 8.77
CA ASP A 25 7.89 18.23 9.07
C ASP A 25 6.81 18.22 7.98
N ASP A 26 6.59 19.35 7.30
CA ASP A 26 5.60 19.47 6.23
C ASP A 26 6.00 18.66 4.98
N GLU A 27 7.27 18.69 4.60
CA GLU A 27 7.81 17.87 3.50
C GLU A 27 7.68 16.38 3.80
N LEU A 28 8.04 15.97 5.03
CA LEU A 28 7.87 14.59 5.48
C LEU A 28 6.39 14.16 5.44
N ASN A 29 5.49 15.00 5.97
CA ASN A 29 4.06 14.70 5.99
C ASN A 29 3.49 14.60 4.56
N ALA A 30 3.89 15.49 3.65
CA ALA A 30 3.46 15.47 2.25
C ALA A 30 3.96 14.21 1.52
N TRP A 31 5.22 13.80 1.76
CA TRP A 31 5.77 12.58 1.19
C TRP A 31 5.03 11.33 1.69
N LEU A 32 4.73 11.27 2.99
CA LEU A 32 3.94 10.17 3.57
C LEU A 32 2.49 10.17 3.06
N GLU A 33 1.89 11.32 2.82
CA GLU A 33 0.54 11.43 2.25
C GLU A 33 0.47 10.90 0.82
N LEU A 34 1.45 11.27 -0.01
CA LEU A 34 1.59 10.73 -1.36
C LEU A 34 1.70 9.21 -1.30
N LYS A 35 2.56 8.70 -0.42
CA LYS A 35 2.75 7.26 -0.28
C LYS A 35 1.49 6.54 0.19
N ARG A 36 0.75 7.13 1.12
CA ARG A 36 -0.53 6.61 1.61
C ARG A 36 -1.56 6.50 0.47
N THR A 37 -1.57 7.47 -0.42
CA THR A 37 -2.44 7.45 -1.61
C THR A 37 -2.05 6.32 -2.57
N GLU A 38 -0.76 6.12 -2.83
CA GLU A 38 -0.27 5.00 -3.66
C GLU A 38 -0.62 3.62 -3.06
N ILE A 39 -0.44 3.47 -1.75
CA ILE A 39 -0.78 2.25 -1.01
C ILE A 39 -2.28 1.97 -1.12
N GLY A 40 -3.12 2.99 -0.89
CA GLY A 40 -4.57 2.85 -1.02
C GLY A 40 -5.00 2.41 -2.43
N ALA A 41 -4.44 3.03 -3.47
CA ALA A 41 -4.71 2.62 -4.85
C ALA A 41 -4.25 1.18 -5.14
N SER A 42 -3.16 0.73 -4.52
CA SER A 42 -2.64 -0.63 -4.67
C SER A 42 -3.53 -1.66 -3.96
N ILE A 43 -4.05 -1.33 -2.78
CA ILE A 43 -5.03 -2.13 -2.05
C ILE A 43 -6.33 -2.27 -2.85
N GLU A 44 -6.88 -1.14 -3.34
CA GLU A 44 -8.11 -1.13 -4.15
C GLU A 44 -7.95 -1.98 -5.40
N ARG A 45 -6.80 -1.87 -6.08
CA ARG A 45 -6.47 -2.67 -7.27
C ARG A 45 -6.37 -4.17 -6.96
N ASP A 46 -5.64 -4.54 -5.91
CA ASP A 46 -5.43 -5.95 -5.56
C ASP A 46 -6.71 -6.64 -5.06
N ARG A 47 -7.56 -5.91 -4.32
CA ARG A 47 -8.86 -6.42 -3.87
C ARG A 47 -9.96 -6.25 -4.90
N ASN A 48 -9.70 -5.50 -5.98
CA ASN A 48 -10.65 -5.13 -7.04
C ASN A 48 -11.91 -4.44 -6.50
N ARG A 49 -11.78 -3.63 -5.43
CA ARG A 49 -12.92 -3.03 -4.73
C ARG A 49 -12.57 -1.71 -4.05
N THR A 50 -13.57 -0.87 -3.80
CA THR A 50 -13.44 0.45 -3.18
C THR A 50 -14.46 0.71 -2.05
N ASP A 51 -15.38 -0.22 -1.85
CA ASP A 51 -16.51 -0.21 -0.92
C ASP A 51 -16.16 -0.68 0.50
N PHE A 52 -14.88 -0.65 0.87
CA PHE A 52 -14.40 -1.16 2.17
C PHE A 52 -15.10 -0.53 3.38
N ASP A 53 -15.45 0.76 3.30
CA ASP A 53 -16.19 1.45 4.36
C ASP A 53 -17.63 0.94 4.51
N ALA A 54 -18.35 0.87 3.40
CA ALA A 54 -19.73 0.36 3.36
C ALA A 54 -19.85 -1.08 3.89
N GLU A 55 -18.78 -1.86 3.73
CA GLU A 55 -18.73 -3.28 4.08
C GLU A 55 -18.07 -3.55 5.44
N GLY A 56 -17.74 -2.49 6.19
CA GLY A 56 -17.21 -2.60 7.56
C GLY A 56 -15.74 -3.02 7.64
N TRP A 57 -14.96 -2.89 6.56
CA TRP A 57 -13.54 -3.25 6.50
C TRP A 57 -12.60 -2.05 6.72
N LEU A 58 -13.12 -0.84 6.89
CA LEU A 58 -12.31 0.38 6.91
C LEU A 58 -11.21 0.35 7.98
N GLU A 59 -11.54 -0.01 9.22
CA GLU A 59 -10.57 -0.07 10.32
C GLU A 59 -9.43 -1.06 10.04
N ILE A 60 -9.75 -2.20 9.43
CA ILE A 60 -8.75 -3.22 9.06
C ILE A 60 -7.86 -2.70 7.93
N ILE A 61 -8.45 -2.07 6.91
CA ILE A 61 -7.72 -1.49 5.79
C ILE A 61 -6.80 -0.34 6.25
N ASP A 62 -7.27 0.51 7.16
CA ASP A 62 -6.47 1.58 7.76
C ASP A 62 -5.27 0.99 8.51
N GLY A 63 -5.48 -0.04 9.34
CA GLY A 63 -4.39 -0.72 10.05
C GLY A 63 -3.42 -1.48 9.14
N ILE A 64 -3.88 -1.97 7.98
CA ILE A 64 -3.01 -2.56 6.95
C ILE A 64 -2.19 -1.46 6.26
N SER A 65 -2.84 -0.36 5.87
CA SER A 65 -2.21 0.79 5.22
C SER A 65 -1.12 1.41 6.10
N ASP A 66 -1.40 1.62 7.39
CA ASP A 66 -0.45 2.18 8.35
C ASP A 66 0.79 1.29 8.51
N ARG A 67 0.60 -0.03 8.59
CA ARG A 67 1.71 -0.99 8.70
C ARG A 67 2.51 -1.10 7.41
N TRP A 68 1.87 -0.99 6.25
CA TRP A 68 2.57 -0.93 4.96
C TRP A 68 3.38 0.36 4.84
N GLY A 69 2.80 1.51 5.16
CA GLY A 69 3.52 2.79 5.22
C GLY A 69 4.72 2.73 6.18
N ALA A 70 4.55 2.13 7.36
CA ALA A 70 5.65 1.94 8.31
C ALA A 70 6.74 0.99 7.79
N ALA A 71 6.37 -0.10 7.11
CA ALA A 71 7.34 -1.02 6.50
C ALA A 71 8.13 -0.33 5.39
N PHE A 72 7.48 0.48 4.56
CA PHE A 72 8.13 1.28 3.53
C PHE A 72 9.12 2.28 4.14
N VAL A 73 8.74 3.01 5.19
CA VAL A 73 9.65 3.92 5.89
C VAL A 73 10.88 3.18 6.43
N ARG A 74 10.69 2.02 7.06
CA ARG A 74 11.81 1.20 7.57
C ARG A 74 12.73 0.73 6.44
N PHE A 75 12.16 0.35 5.29
CA PHE A 75 12.93 0.00 4.11
C PHE A 75 13.78 1.18 3.62
N VAL A 76 13.19 2.37 3.49
CA VAL A 76 13.91 3.58 3.07
C VAL A 76 15.05 3.90 4.04
N MET A 77 14.78 3.86 5.35
CA MET A 77 15.80 4.10 6.38
C MET A 77 16.94 3.08 6.31
N ALA A 78 16.63 1.79 6.12
CA ALA A 78 17.64 0.74 6.04
C ALA A 78 18.50 0.85 4.77
N ASN A 79 17.93 1.32 3.66
CA ASN A 79 18.66 1.45 2.39
C ASN A 79 19.42 2.77 2.26
N ARG A 80 19.11 3.80 3.08
CA ARG A 80 19.85 5.07 3.10
C ARG A 80 21.33 4.90 3.44
N ASP A 81 21.63 3.98 4.36
CA ASP A 81 22.99 3.69 4.81
C ASP A 81 23.68 2.62 3.96
N SER A 82 22.98 2.05 2.96
CA SER A 82 23.56 1.06 2.07
C SER A 82 24.56 1.73 1.11
N PRO A 83 25.83 1.30 1.04
CA PRO A 83 26.87 1.92 0.20
C PRO A 83 26.66 1.75 -1.32
N ILE A 84 25.53 1.17 -1.76
CA ILE A 84 25.33 0.77 -3.15
C ILE A 84 24.77 1.97 -3.92
N VAL A 85 25.70 2.71 -4.54
CA VAL A 85 25.54 3.66 -5.65
C VAL A 85 25.04 5.06 -5.27
N ARG A 86 25.98 5.92 -4.85
CA ARG A 86 25.89 7.37 -5.13
C ARG A 86 26.26 7.59 -6.60
N VAL A 87 25.26 7.78 -7.45
CA VAL A 87 25.45 8.44 -8.75
C VAL A 87 24.76 9.78 -8.63
N ASP A 88 25.50 10.84 -8.97
CA ASP A 88 25.01 12.20 -9.07
C ASP A 88 23.68 12.26 -9.83
N GLU A 89 22.83 13.19 -9.41
CA GLU A 89 21.44 13.42 -9.85
C GLU A 89 20.40 12.48 -9.21
N PHE A 90 19.38 13.10 -8.61
CA PHE A 90 18.25 12.50 -7.90
C PHE A 90 17.36 11.60 -8.78
N ASN A 91 17.90 10.52 -9.30
CA ASN A 91 17.12 9.35 -9.70
C ASN A 91 17.46 8.24 -8.71
N VAL A 92 16.75 8.26 -7.58
CA VAL A 92 16.62 7.04 -6.78
C VAL A 92 15.83 6.07 -7.65
N GLU A 93 16.53 5.29 -8.48
CA GLU A 93 15.98 4.05 -9.02
C GLU A 93 15.72 3.17 -7.80
N MET A 94 14.50 3.27 -7.26
CA MET A 94 14.01 2.34 -6.25
C MET A 94 14.05 0.95 -6.89
N LEU A 95 15.11 0.20 -6.59
CA LEU A 95 15.17 -1.24 -6.83
C LEU A 95 13.83 -1.84 -6.40
N GLU A 96 13.21 -2.54 -7.35
CA GLU A 96 11.84 -3.04 -7.33
C GLU A 96 11.55 -4.02 -6.18
N GLU A 97 11.57 -3.58 -4.92
CA GLU A 97 10.86 -4.27 -3.86
C GLU A 97 10.10 -3.26 -2.98
N ASN A 98 9.26 -2.45 -3.65
CA ASN A 98 8.14 -1.74 -3.01
C ASN A 98 7.00 -2.71 -2.67
N VAL A 99 7.33 -3.96 -2.34
CA VAL A 99 6.39 -5.06 -2.13
C VAL A 99 6.13 -5.15 -0.63
N PRO A 100 4.87 -5.08 -0.18
CA PRO A 100 4.57 -5.25 1.23
C PRO A 100 5.05 -6.63 1.69
N GLY A 101 5.55 -6.71 2.93
CA GLY A 101 5.98 -7.98 3.50
C GLY A 101 4.86 -9.02 3.54
N GLU A 102 5.21 -10.30 3.61
CA GLU A 102 4.27 -11.43 3.56
C GLU A 102 3.11 -11.32 4.59
N ALA A 103 3.38 -10.75 5.77
CA ALA A 103 2.37 -10.52 6.79
C ALA A 103 1.25 -9.55 6.32
N ILE A 104 1.61 -8.48 5.63
CA ILE A 104 0.66 -7.49 5.09
C ILE A 104 -0.20 -8.15 4.01
N TRP A 105 0.41 -8.95 3.12
CA TRP A 105 -0.34 -9.73 2.13
C TRP A 105 -1.30 -10.73 2.77
N THR A 106 -0.86 -11.40 3.83
CA THR A 106 -1.67 -12.37 4.56
C THR A 106 -2.90 -11.73 5.19
N ASP A 107 -2.74 -10.53 5.77
CA ASP A 107 -3.86 -9.78 6.32
C ASP A 107 -4.79 -9.25 5.23
N LEU A 108 -4.23 -8.76 4.12
CA LEU A 108 -5.03 -8.28 2.99
C LEU A 108 -5.86 -9.39 2.33
N ARG A 109 -5.35 -10.63 2.31
CA ARG A 109 -6.08 -11.82 1.82
C ARG A 109 -7.31 -12.18 2.67
N ARG A 110 -7.40 -11.72 3.92
CA ARG A 110 -8.59 -11.92 4.76
C ARG A 110 -9.80 -11.15 4.22
N ILE A 111 -9.55 -10.10 3.44
CA ILE A 111 -10.59 -9.27 2.84
C ILE A 111 -10.95 -9.87 1.48
N PRO A 112 -12.24 -10.24 1.28
CA PRO A 112 -12.67 -10.87 0.05
C PRO A 112 -12.50 -9.90 -1.12
N ARG A 113 -11.99 -10.44 -2.23
CA ARG A 113 -11.93 -9.72 -3.50
C ARG A 113 -13.35 -9.54 -4.04
N PHE A 114 -13.64 -8.38 -4.61
CA PHE A 114 -14.88 -8.22 -5.36
C PHE A 114 -14.72 -8.90 -6.73
N ILE A 115 -15.52 -9.93 -6.97
CA ILE A 115 -15.48 -10.70 -8.21
C ILE A 115 -16.53 -10.09 -9.16
N SER A 116 -16.08 -9.22 -10.06
CA SER A 116 -16.92 -8.71 -11.14
C SER A 116 -16.77 -9.59 -12.39
N LYS A 117 -17.76 -9.57 -13.30
CA LYS A 117 -17.66 -10.29 -14.60
C LYS A 117 -16.36 -9.96 -15.34
N ARG A 118 -15.91 -8.71 -15.29
CA ARG A 118 -14.64 -8.24 -15.88
C ARG A 118 -13.41 -8.92 -15.26
N PHE A 119 -13.39 -9.09 -13.93
CA PHE A 119 -12.32 -9.81 -13.24
C PHE A 119 -12.24 -11.27 -13.67
N VAL A 120 -13.38 -11.93 -13.88
CA VAL A 120 -13.42 -13.33 -14.35
C VAL A 120 -12.80 -13.46 -15.75
N PHE A 121 -13.06 -12.51 -16.65
CA PHE A 121 -12.44 -12.48 -17.99
C PHE A 121 -10.93 -12.22 -17.95
N GLU A 122 -10.46 -11.28 -17.11
CA GLU A 122 -9.04 -10.92 -17.01
C GLU A 122 -8.20 -11.96 -16.25
N SER A 123 -8.79 -12.66 -15.27
CA SER A 123 -8.09 -13.65 -14.44
C SER A 123 -8.09 -15.08 -15.00
N GLY A 124 -8.77 -15.32 -16.13
CA GLY A 124 -8.84 -16.64 -16.76
C GLY A 124 -9.51 -17.73 -15.91
N VAL A 125 -10.23 -17.35 -14.85
CA VAL A 125 -10.91 -18.29 -13.94
C VAL A 125 -12.22 -18.73 -14.58
N VAL A 126 -12.13 -19.53 -15.64
CA VAL A 126 -13.31 -20.19 -16.23
C VAL A 126 -13.38 -21.60 -15.65
N LYS A 127 -14.24 -21.78 -14.65
CA LYS A 127 -14.82 -23.10 -14.34
C LYS A 127 -16.36 -23.14 -14.36
N ALA A 128 -17.03 -22.05 -14.74
CA ALA A 128 -18.46 -22.06 -15.01
C ALA A 128 -18.79 -21.09 -16.16
N HIS A 129 -19.80 -21.43 -16.95
CA HIS A 129 -20.29 -20.60 -18.04
C HIS A 129 -20.84 -19.27 -17.46
N PRO A 130 -20.70 -18.12 -18.14
CA PRO A 130 -21.18 -16.82 -17.64
C PRO A 130 -22.67 -16.80 -17.24
N ASP A 131 -23.45 -17.74 -17.76
CA ASP A 131 -24.88 -17.88 -17.50
C ASP A 131 -25.21 -18.60 -16.17
N ASP A 132 -24.23 -19.26 -15.54
CA ASP A 132 -24.39 -19.98 -14.27
C ASP A 132 -24.03 -19.13 -13.04
N ALA A 133 -23.53 -17.91 -13.25
CA ALA A 133 -23.26 -16.94 -12.18
C ALA A 133 -24.59 -16.37 -11.65
N THR A 134 -25.25 -17.13 -10.79
CA THR A 134 -26.48 -16.73 -10.10
C THR A 134 -26.17 -15.78 -8.93
N GLY A 135 -26.91 -14.67 -8.87
CA GLY A 135 -27.00 -13.79 -7.69
C GLY A 135 -27.15 -12.32 -8.05
N PHE A 136 -28.40 -11.85 -8.02
CA PHE A 136 -28.97 -10.51 -8.24
C PHE A 136 -28.05 -9.29 -8.14
#